data_AF-A0A1T1H7N6-F1
#
_entry.id   AF-A0A1T1H7N6-F1
#
_cell.length_a   1.000
_cell.length_b   1.000
_cell.length_c   1.000
_cell.angle_alpha   90.00
_cell.angle_beta   90.00
_cell.angle_gamma   90.00
#
_symmetry.space_group_name_H-M   'P 1'
#
loop_
_entity.id
_entity.type
_entity.pdbx_description
1 polymer ?
#
loop_
_entity_poly.entity_id
_entity_poly.type
_entity_poly.pdbx_seq_one_letter_code
_entity_poly.pdbx_strand_id
1 'polypeptide(L)' 'TFAFQSYAPSMYEAAVLNEAVKETVEGMIELDEISKIKLNSDYNYTDTTTKEYRYQAVFDMNHY' A
#
# COMPACT_ATOMS: atom_id res chain seq x y z
N THR A 1 -10.54 -0.57 -7.59
CA THR A 1 -9.38 0.12 -7.00
C THR A 1 -9.41 -0.06 -5.50
N PHE A 2 -8.31 -0.53 -4.91
CA PHE A 2 -8.14 -0.74 -3.48
C PHE A 2 -7.03 0.18 -2.97
N ALA A 3 -7.20 0.76 -1.78
CA ALA A 3 -6.19 1.59 -1.14
C ALA A 3 -5.73 0.91 0.15
N PHE A 4 -4.43 0.76 0.30
CA PHE A 4 -3.79 0.24 1.51
C PHE A 4 -3.10 1.39 2.23
N GLN A 5 -3.33 1.47 3.53
CA GLN A 5 -2.78 2.53 4.38
C GLN A 5 -1.87 1.90 5.43
N SER A 6 -0.62 2.32 5.42
CA SER A 6 0.44 1.85 6.31
C SER A 6 0.69 2.90 7.38
N TYR A 7 0.44 2.54 8.64
CA TYR A 7 0.60 3.42 9.80
C TYR A 7 1.77 2.95 10.65
N ALA A 8 2.64 3.89 11.05
CA ALA A 8 3.73 3.55 11.97
C ALA A 8 4.16 4.75 12.84
N PRO A 9 4.91 4.51 13.93
CA PRO A 9 5.40 5.55 14.84
C PRO A 9 6.42 6.51 14.19
N SER A 10 7.04 6.13 13.07
CA SER A 10 7.97 6.97 12.32
C SER A 10 7.74 6.91 10.82
N MET A 11 8.18 7.94 10.10
CA MET A 11 8.08 8.00 8.63
C MET A 11 8.83 6.85 7.96
N TYR A 12 9.97 6.46 8.52
CA TYR A 12 10.77 5.34 8.01
C TYR A 12 10.02 4.02 8.18
N GLU A 13 9.49 3.74 9.36
CA GLU A 13 8.73 2.51 9.60
C GLU A 13 7.46 2.45 8.74
N ALA A 14 6.78 3.59 8.55
CA ALA A 14 5.58 3.65 7.72
C ALA A 14 5.91 3.39 6.23
N ALA A 15 7.05 3.88 5.76
CA ALA A 15 7.55 3.60 4.42
C ALA A 15 7.94 2.13 4.26
N VAL A 16 8.67 1.55 5.22
CA VAL A 16 9.06 0.12 5.20
C VAL A 16 7.82 -0.77 5.21
N LEU A 17 6.83 -0.46 6.05
CA LEU A 17 5.56 -1.18 6.08
C LEU A 17 4.83 -1.08 4.73
N ASN A 18 4.83 0.10 4.11
CA ASN A 18 4.22 0.30 2.81
C ASN A 18 4.92 -0.51 1.71
N GLU A 19 6.25 -0.57 1.68
CA GLU A 19 6.98 -1.45 0.76
C GLU A 19 6.61 -2.93 0.95
N ALA A 20 6.55 -3.42 2.20
CA ALA A 20 6.17 -4.80 2.50
C ALA A 20 4.73 -5.12 2.06
N VAL A 21 3.81 -4.16 2.23
CA VAL A 21 2.44 -4.27 1.72
C VAL A 21 2.43 -4.35 0.18
N LYS A 22 3.19 -3.50 -0.51
CA LYS A 22 3.26 -3.53 -1.98
C LYS A 22 3.79 -4.87 -2.49
N GLU A 23 4.86 -5.39 -1.90
CA GLU A 23 5.43 -6.70 -2.26
C GLU A 23 4.41 -7.83 -2.06
N THR A 24 3.69 -7.81 -0.94
CA THR A 24 2.64 -8.79 -0.64
C THR A 24 1.49 -8.70 -1.65
N VAL A 25 1.04 -7.48 -1.96
CA VAL A 25 -0.06 -7.24 -2.92
C VAL A 25 0.38 -7.63 -4.33
N GLU A 26 1.59 -7.31 -4.76
CA GLU A 26 2.11 -7.74 -6.06
C GLU A 26 2.22 -9.26 -6.15
N GLY A 27 2.58 -9.95 -5.07
CA GLY A 27 2.58 -11.41 -4.99
C GLY A 27 1.18 -12.05 -5.09
N MET A 28 0.09 -11.32 -4.81
CA MET A 28 -1.27 -11.84 -5.00
C MET A 28 -1.59 -12.14 -6.47
N ILE A 29 -0.79 -11.67 -7.43
CA ILE A 29 -0.95 -12.01 -8.85
C ILE A 29 -0.77 -13.51 -9.12
N GLU A 30 -0.13 -14.25 -8.20
CA GLU A 30 0.00 -15.71 -8.28
C GLU A 30 -1.30 -16.46 -7.96
N LEU A 31 -2.31 -15.79 -7.40
CA LEU A 31 -3.62 -16.37 -7.15
C LEU A 31 -4.43 -16.40 -8.45
N ASP A 32 -4.95 -17.58 -8.84
CA ASP A 32 -5.74 -17.77 -10.06
C ASP A 32 -6.99 -16.85 -10.15
N GLU A 33 -7.48 -16.35 -9.01
CA GLU A 33 -8.62 -15.45 -8.89
C GLU A 33 -8.28 -13.99 -9.27
N ILE A 34 -7.00 -13.62 -9.26
CA ILE A 34 -6.52 -12.27 -9.53
C ILE A 34 -5.95 -12.18 -10.95
N SER A 35 -6.64 -11.44 -11.81
CA SER A 35 -6.27 -11.31 -13.23
C SER A 35 -5.26 -10.20 -13.52
N LYS A 36 -5.19 -9.21 -12.65
CA LYS A 36 -4.35 -8.03 -12.82
C LYS A 36 -4.17 -7.32 -11.50
N ILE A 37 -2.94 -6.90 -11.24
CA ILE A 37 -2.57 -5.99 -10.16
C ILE A 37 -1.73 -4.89 -10.77
N LYS A 38 -2.07 -3.63 -10.50
CA LYS A 38 -1.29 -2.47 -10.93
C LYS A 38 -1.24 -1.44 -9.82
N LEU A 39 -0.04 -1.05 -9.40
CA LEU A 39 0.15 0.11 -8.55
C LEU A 39 -0.25 1.37 -9.34
N ASN A 40 -1.25 2.08 -8.83
CA ASN A 40 -1.76 3.31 -9.41
C ASN A 40 -1.06 4.53 -8.77
N SER A 41 -0.94 4.56 -7.45
CA SER A 41 -0.30 5.67 -6.74
C SER A 41 0.33 5.21 -5.44
N ASP A 42 1.47 5.82 -5.09
CA ASP A 42 2.15 5.68 -3.81
C ASP A 42 2.48 7.09 -3.32
N TYR A 43 1.97 7.47 -2.15
CA TYR A 43 2.30 8.76 -1.57
C TYR A 43 2.27 8.76 -0.04
N ASN A 44 3.09 9.65 0.51
CA ASN A 44 3.09 9.97 1.93
C ASN A 44 1.87 10.83 2.27
N TYR A 45 1.04 10.37 3.21
CA TYR A 45 -0.10 11.08 3.77
C TYR A 45 0.11 11.30 5.28
N THR A 46 1.32 11.62 5.70
CA THR A 46 1.61 11.92 7.11
C THR A 46 0.87 13.19 7.52
N ASP A 47 0.10 13.09 8.61
CA ASP A 47 -0.42 14.27 9.29
C ASP A 47 0.60 14.71 10.35
N THR A 48 1.33 15.78 10.03
CA THR A 48 2.36 16.33 10.90
C THR A 48 1.80 16.99 12.16
N THR A 49 0.49 17.24 12.21
CA THR A 49 -0.18 17.82 13.39
C THR A 49 -0.50 16.77 14.45
N THR A 50 -0.88 15.55 14.04
CA THR A 50 -1.17 14.43 14.96
C THR A 50 0.05 13.53 15.22
N LYS A 51 1.16 13.73 14.50
CA LYS A 51 2.36 12.88 14.50
C LYS A 51 2.08 11.44 14.06
N GLU A 52 1.03 11.25 13.27
CA GLU A 52 0.70 9.95 12.69
C GLU A 52 1.33 9.86 11.30
N TYR A 53 2.41 9.09 11.20
CA TYR A 53 3.05 8.83 9.92
C TYR A 53 2.24 7.80 9.16
N ARG A 54 1.84 8.18 7.94
CA ARG A 54 1.00 7.36 7.08
C ARG A 54 1.52 7.37 5.66
N TYR A 55 1.68 6.18 5.09
CA TYR A 55 1.87 5.98 3.66
C TYR A 55 0.64 5.32 3.07
N GLN A 56 0.33 5.65 1.83
CA GLN A 56 -0.80 5.08 1.12
C GLN A 56 -0.37 4.58 -0.26
N ALA A 57 -0.62 3.29 -0.51
CA ALA A 57 -0.48 2.65 -1.80
C ALA A 57 -1.86 2.31 -2.37
N VAL A 58 -2.17 2.82 -3.56
CA VAL A 58 -3.42 2.61 -4.27
C VAL A 58 -3.17 1.64 -5.43
N PHE A 59 -3.90 0.54 -5.44
CA PHE A 59 -3.80 -0.51 -6.44
C PHE A 59 -5.10 -0.66 -7.23
N ASP A 60 -4.95 -0.87 -8.54
CA ASP A 60 -6.01 -1.38 -9.39
C ASP A 60 -5.85 -2.88 -9.52
N MET A 61 -6.79 -3.60 -8.88
CA MET A 61 -6.88 -5.06 -8.92
C MET A 61 -8.17 -5.47 -9.63
N ASN A 62 -8.09 -6.48 -10.49
CA ASN A 62 -9.24 -7.09 -11.14
C ASN A 62 -9.35 -8.56 -10.70
N HIS A 63 -10.48 -8.89 -10.09
CA HIS A 63 -10.87 -10.24 -9.68
C HIS A 63 -11.97 -10.74 -10.63
N TYR A 64 -11.94 -12.03 -11.00
CA TYR A 64 -12.98 -12.68 -11.80
C TYR A 64 -14.15 -13.22 -10.99
#